data_AF-A0A1I6SK31-F1
#
_entry.id   AF-A0A1I6SK31-F1
#
_cell.length_a   1.000
_cell.length_b   1.000
_cell.length_c   1.000
_cell.angle_alpha   90.00
_cell.angle_beta   90.00
_cell.angle_gamma   90.00
#
_symmetry.space_group_name_H-M   'P 1'
#
loop_
_entity.id
_entity.type
_entity.pdbx_description
1 polymer ?
#
loop_
_entity_poly.entity_id
_entity_poly.type
_entity_poly.pdbx_seq_one_letter_code
_entity_poly.pdbx_strand_id
1 'polypeptide(L)'
;MTNAIDFAILKMMLIQHGEQTIRDFAITSQNKDVYAFVLDAQATYGVVNFKWNTLEGFAYTRTFNRYKDYPDDRLYGHRGLKYSIGDFRFEDARNEKLEKWGMKYEEALEVLWETEEEEAEQAPNGFMAVLTEVIKELTPAFGQLHLTDDFIAYAVDHDGDDMKYLPETVDPAQLDKAFPELKAYEVYKAKLCTRLPVEQAEFWCQTFTDFVEGHESEAVVELRRYSRYSFDAKEELVKLGEVSVPILVTFLERALRHLPVSTDGGDPRKAWNYQSVILEIAKAGESEINRLQAIYARQKSEYPEEQDTKNTLRVLHAIDSKRFPE
;
A
#
# COMPACT_ATOMS: atom_id res chain seq x y z
N MET A 1 22.87 -0.53 -32.51
CA MET A 1 23.64 -0.55 -31.26
C MET A 1 22.62 -0.31 -30.17
N THR A 2 22.25 -1.35 -29.43
CA THR A 2 21.38 -1.22 -28.26
C THR A 2 22.11 -0.36 -27.23
N ASN A 3 21.57 0.82 -26.93
CA ASN A 3 22.08 1.66 -25.86
C ASN A 3 21.73 0.99 -24.53
N ALA A 4 22.56 0.06 -24.09
CA ALA A 4 22.36 -0.62 -22.81
C ALA A 4 22.30 0.42 -21.68
N ILE A 5 21.31 0.27 -20.80
CA ILE A 5 21.12 1.15 -19.65
C ILE A 5 22.30 0.98 -18.69
N ASP A 6 23.07 2.05 -18.46
CA ASP A 6 24.23 2.03 -17.57
C ASP A 6 23.86 2.51 -16.16
N PHE A 7 23.44 1.55 -15.35
CA PHE A 7 23.10 1.77 -13.94
C PHE A 7 24.29 2.15 -13.06
N ALA A 8 25.53 1.82 -13.44
CA ALA A 8 26.71 2.19 -12.67
C ALA A 8 26.98 3.70 -12.78
N ILE A 9 26.80 4.27 -13.98
CA ILE A 9 26.87 5.72 -14.18
C ILE A 9 25.78 6.44 -13.38
N LEU A 10 24.54 5.95 -13.43
CA LEU A 10 23.43 6.52 -12.64
C LEU A 10 23.77 6.55 -11.14
N LYS A 11 24.19 5.41 -10.59
CA LYS A 11 24.55 5.26 -9.18
C LYS A 11 25.59 6.30 -8.75
N MET A 12 26.68 6.42 -9.51
CA MET A 12 27.73 7.40 -9.24
C MET A 12 27.19 8.84 -9.26
N MET A 13 26.37 9.19 -10.25
CA MET A 13 25.77 10.52 -10.38
C MET A 13 24.84 10.85 -9.20
N LEU A 14 24.01 9.88 -8.79
CA LEU A 14 23.10 10.02 -7.65
C LEU A 14 23.84 10.16 -6.33
N ILE A 15 24.91 9.39 -6.10
CA ILE A 15 25.72 9.53 -4.87
C ILE A 15 26.34 10.92 -4.80
N GLN A 16 27.01 11.36 -5.87
CA GLN A 16 27.64 12.68 -5.92
C GLN A 16 26.65 13.81 -5.68
N HIS A 17 25.46 13.71 -6.30
CA HIS A 17 24.41 14.69 -6.15
C HIS A 17 23.76 14.66 -4.76
N GLY A 18 23.51 13.46 -4.22
CA GLY A 18 22.94 13.27 -2.88
C GLY A 18 23.87 13.79 -1.79
N GLU A 19 25.17 13.48 -1.87
CA GLU A 19 26.14 14.02 -0.92
C GLU A 19 26.19 15.55 -0.98
N GLN A 20 26.12 16.13 -2.17
CA GLN A 20 26.12 17.58 -2.34
C GLN A 20 24.84 18.20 -1.75
N THR A 21 23.68 17.62 -2.04
CA THR A 21 22.39 18.02 -1.47
C THR A 21 22.41 18.00 0.06
N ILE A 22 22.95 16.93 0.65
CA ILE A 22 23.08 16.80 2.10
C ILE A 22 24.02 17.87 2.66
N ARG A 23 25.20 18.09 2.04
CA ARG A 23 26.16 19.13 2.45
C ARG A 23 25.54 20.52 2.41
N ASP A 24 24.81 20.83 1.35
CA ASP A 24 24.20 22.14 1.16
C ASP A 24 23.07 22.39 2.16
N PHE A 25 22.24 21.38 2.44
CA PHE A 25 21.21 21.50 3.47
C PHE A 25 21.81 21.57 4.88
N ALA A 26 22.89 20.83 5.15
CA ALA A 26 23.50 20.72 6.48
C ALA A 26 23.97 22.06 7.06
N ILE A 27 24.36 23.01 6.20
CA ILE A 27 24.81 24.35 6.60
C ILE A 27 23.66 25.36 6.78
N THR A 28 22.42 24.97 6.46
CA THR A 28 21.26 25.85 6.62
C THR A 28 20.78 25.91 8.06
N SER A 29 20.04 26.96 8.43
CA SER A 29 19.37 27.04 9.74
C SER A 29 18.23 26.03 9.92
N GLN A 30 17.80 25.38 8.83
CA GLN A 30 16.70 24.42 8.78
C GLN A 30 17.16 22.98 9.03
N ASN A 31 18.47 22.71 9.07
CA ASN A 31 19.03 21.42 9.47
C ASN A 31 18.80 21.18 10.97
N LYS A 32 17.57 20.79 11.33
CA LYS A 32 17.11 20.49 12.69
C LYS A 32 16.02 19.44 12.63
N ASP A 33 16.07 18.47 13.53
CA ASP A 33 15.05 17.44 13.69
C ASP A 33 14.64 16.80 12.34
N VAL A 34 15.65 16.43 11.55
CA VAL A 34 15.46 15.76 10.26
C VAL A 34 15.06 14.31 10.54
N TYR A 35 13.88 13.89 10.09
CA TYR A 35 13.34 12.56 10.38
C TYR A 35 13.18 11.67 9.15
N ALA A 36 13.27 12.22 7.94
CA ALA A 36 13.14 11.44 6.71
C ALA A 36 14.02 12.02 5.60
N PHE A 37 14.65 11.14 4.82
CA PHE A 37 15.31 11.43 3.56
C PHE A 37 14.92 10.37 2.53
N VAL A 38 14.48 10.78 1.34
CA VAL A 38 13.81 9.90 0.39
C VAL A 38 14.33 10.14 -1.01
N LEU A 39 14.64 9.06 -1.72
CA LEU A 39 14.75 9.07 -3.18
C LEU A 39 13.38 8.73 -3.77
N ASP A 40 12.64 9.76 -4.17
CA ASP A 40 11.31 9.66 -4.79
C ASP A 40 11.47 9.51 -6.30
N ALA A 41 11.26 8.30 -6.80
CA ALA A 41 11.57 7.98 -8.18
C ALA A 41 10.33 7.64 -8.99
N GLN A 42 10.35 8.00 -10.26
CA GLN A 42 9.45 7.40 -11.25
C GLN A 42 10.29 6.45 -12.09
N ALA A 43 10.33 5.18 -11.69
CA ALA A 43 11.30 4.23 -12.22
C ALA A 43 11.15 4.01 -13.73
N THR A 44 9.94 4.10 -14.27
CA THR A 44 9.63 3.98 -15.70
C THR A 44 10.10 5.17 -16.54
N TYR A 45 10.29 6.34 -15.92
CA TYR A 45 10.73 7.57 -16.60
C TYR A 45 12.19 7.95 -16.26
N GLY A 46 12.86 7.16 -15.41
CA GLY A 46 14.22 7.43 -14.98
C GLY A 46 14.39 8.72 -14.15
N VAL A 47 13.31 9.19 -13.53
CA VAL A 47 13.29 10.42 -12.72
C VAL A 47 13.57 10.08 -11.26
N VAL A 48 14.42 10.87 -10.60
CA VAL A 48 14.68 10.77 -9.15
C VAL A 48 14.68 12.16 -8.55
N ASN A 49 13.86 12.37 -7.53
CA ASN A 49 13.84 13.58 -6.71
C ASN A 49 14.35 13.25 -5.31
N PHE A 50 15.24 14.08 -4.77
CA PHE A 50 15.74 13.94 -3.41
C PHE A 50 14.87 14.79 -2.50
N LYS A 51 14.09 14.13 -1.65
CA LYS A 51 13.13 14.80 -0.76
C LYS A 51 13.49 14.52 0.68
N TRP A 52 13.29 15.48 1.57
CA TRP A 52 13.48 15.28 2.99
C TRP A 52 12.54 16.13 3.81
N ASN A 53 12.40 15.81 5.08
CA ASN A 53 11.56 16.59 5.96
C ASN A 53 12.11 16.70 7.38
N THR A 54 11.67 17.77 8.04
CA THR A 54 11.97 18.07 9.45
C THR A 54 10.67 18.15 10.24
N LEU A 55 10.75 18.03 11.57
CA LEU A 55 9.56 18.20 12.42
C LEU A 55 8.90 19.57 12.21
N GLU A 56 9.68 20.63 11.98
CA GLU A 56 9.16 21.96 11.61
C GLU A 56 8.47 21.94 10.25
N GLY A 57 9.06 21.28 9.24
CA GLY A 57 8.47 21.13 7.92
C GLY A 57 7.13 20.39 7.97
N PHE A 58 7.04 19.32 8.75
CA PHE A 58 5.79 18.62 8.99
C PHE A 58 4.75 19.50 9.72
N ALA A 59 5.16 20.23 10.76
CA ALA A 59 4.27 21.16 11.45
C ALA A 59 3.72 22.25 10.50
N TYR A 60 4.54 22.74 9.57
CA TYR A 60 4.11 23.64 8.52
C TYR A 60 3.08 22.98 7.59
N THR A 61 3.34 21.78 7.08
CA THR A 61 2.40 21.04 6.20
C THR A 61 1.03 20.85 6.87
N ARG A 62 0.99 20.61 8.18
CA ARG A 62 -0.27 20.49 8.94
C ARG A 62 -1.12 21.76 8.97
N THR A 63 -0.56 22.93 8.67
CA THR A 63 -1.33 24.19 8.59
C THR A 63 -2.18 24.29 7.33
N PHE A 64 -1.99 23.39 6.35
CA PHE A 64 -2.78 23.39 5.13
C PHE A 64 -4.23 22.98 5.41
N ASN A 65 -5.18 23.71 4.81
CA ASN A 65 -6.61 23.50 5.02
C ASN A 65 -7.08 22.05 4.75
N ARG A 66 -6.41 21.33 3.84
CA ARG A 66 -6.71 19.92 3.52
C ARG A 66 -6.38 18.94 4.65
N TYR A 67 -5.55 19.33 5.62
CA TYR A 67 -5.04 18.45 6.68
C TYR A 67 -5.46 18.87 8.09
N LYS A 68 -6.15 19.99 8.24
CA LYS A 68 -6.48 20.59 9.55
C LYS A 68 -7.30 19.67 10.47
N ASP A 69 -8.14 18.81 9.88
CA ASP A 69 -9.06 17.92 10.59
C ASP A 69 -8.56 16.45 10.58
N TYR A 70 -7.30 16.21 10.18
CA TYR A 70 -6.76 14.85 10.20
C TYR A 70 -6.59 14.38 11.65
N PRO A 71 -7.13 13.19 11.99
CA PRO A 71 -6.86 12.58 13.28
C PRO A 71 -5.41 12.08 13.35
N ASP A 72 -4.93 11.77 14.56
CA ASP A 72 -3.53 11.42 14.81
C ASP A 72 -3.06 10.20 14.01
N ASP A 73 -3.90 9.20 13.78
CA ASP A 73 -3.57 8.02 12.95
C ASP A 73 -3.30 8.41 11.48
N ARG A 74 -4.01 9.42 10.96
CA ARG A 74 -3.76 9.96 9.60
C ARG A 74 -2.62 10.96 9.55
N LEU A 75 -2.20 11.50 10.69
CA LEU A 75 -1.05 12.39 10.77
C LEU A 75 0.26 11.63 10.94
N TYR A 76 0.28 10.67 11.87
CA TYR A 76 1.49 10.06 12.41
C TYR A 76 1.67 8.59 12.06
N GLY A 77 0.63 7.92 11.52
CA GLY A 77 0.77 6.55 11.04
C GLY A 77 1.77 6.40 9.91
N HIS A 78 2.23 5.16 9.67
CA HIS A 78 3.13 4.83 8.56
C HIS A 78 2.60 5.21 7.17
N ARG A 79 1.27 5.27 6.99
CA ARG A 79 0.59 5.81 5.79
C ARG A 79 0.05 7.23 5.98
N GLY A 80 0.49 7.90 7.03
CA GLY A 80 0.04 9.21 7.46
C GLY A 80 0.83 10.35 6.83
N LEU A 81 0.35 11.57 7.04
CA LEU A 81 0.92 12.79 6.48
C LEU A 81 2.40 12.99 6.81
N LYS A 82 2.88 12.52 7.99
CA LYS A 82 4.29 12.65 8.40
C LYS A 82 5.23 12.02 7.36
N TYR A 83 4.84 10.93 6.71
CA TYR A 83 5.67 10.25 5.72
C TYR A 83 5.09 10.35 4.29
N SER A 84 4.17 11.30 4.05
CA SER A 84 3.63 11.57 2.73
C SER A 84 4.62 12.41 1.91
N ILE A 85 5.35 11.74 1.03
CA ILE A 85 6.51 12.27 0.30
C ILE A 85 6.13 13.44 -0.60
N GLY A 86 4.92 13.43 -1.18
CA GLY A 86 4.39 14.52 -1.99
C GLY A 86 4.17 15.84 -1.23
N ASP A 87 4.16 15.80 0.10
CA ASP A 87 3.95 16.96 0.98
C ASP A 87 5.17 17.30 1.85
N PHE A 88 6.32 16.71 1.54
CA PHE A 88 7.57 17.05 2.20
C PHE A 88 7.93 18.51 1.93
N ARG A 89 8.51 19.15 2.95
CA ARG A 89 8.83 20.58 2.87
C ARG A 89 10.02 20.86 1.98
N PHE A 90 10.96 19.92 1.91
CA PHE A 90 12.23 20.11 1.24
C PHE A 90 12.40 19.09 0.11
N GLU A 91 12.91 19.60 -0.99
CA GLU A 91 13.25 18.88 -2.22
C GLU A 91 14.51 19.54 -2.76
N ASP A 92 15.36 18.74 -3.41
CA ASP A 92 16.58 19.24 -4.00
C ASP A 92 16.31 20.15 -5.21
N ALA A 93 17.31 20.94 -5.56
CA ALA A 93 17.30 21.60 -6.85
C ALA A 93 17.54 20.55 -7.94
N ARG A 94 16.69 20.57 -8.96
CA ARG A 94 16.81 19.69 -10.14
C ARG A 94 18.23 19.70 -10.70
N ASN A 95 18.74 18.51 -11.03
CA ASN A 95 20.08 18.33 -11.58
C ASN A 95 20.00 18.02 -13.08
N GLU A 96 20.43 18.97 -13.92
CA GLU A 96 20.38 18.82 -15.39
C GLU A 96 21.09 17.57 -15.92
N LYS A 97 22.14 17.08 -15.25
CA LYS A 97 22.83 15.87 -15.69
C LYS A 97 22.00 14.63 -15.42
N LEU A 98 21.37 14.54 -14.24
CA LEU A 98 20.46 13.46 -13.91
C LEU A 98 19.22 13.49 -14.82
N GLU A 99 18.66 14.66 -15.10
CA GLU A 99 17.55 14.81 -16.06
C GLU A 99 17.92 14.30 -17.46
N LYS A 100 19.09 14.71 -17.98
CA LYS A 100 19.59 14.23 -19.28
C LYS A 100 19.86 12.73 -19.30
N TRP A 101 20.22 12.14 -18.16
CA TRP A 101 20.37 10.70 -18.04
C TRP A 101 18.99 10.02 -18.05
N GLY A 102 18.03 10.54 -17.28
CA GLY A 102 16.64 10.04 -17.22
C GLY A 102 15.97 10.02 -18.59
N MET A 103 16.11 11.10 -19.38
CA MET A 103 15.61 11.13 -20.76
C MET A 103 16.21 10.02 -21.64
N LYS A 104 17.51 9.75 -21.51
CA LYS A 104 18.15 8.66 -22.27
C LYS A 104 17.72 7.28 -21.79
N TYR A 105 17.44 7.15 -20.50
CA TYR A 105 16.90 5.94 -19.93
C TYR A 105 15.49 5.66 -20.47
N GLU A 106 14.63 6.67 -20.50
CA GLU A 106 13.28 6.57 -21.05
C GLU A 106 13.32 6.18 -22.54
N GLU A 107 14.15 6.85 -23.35
CA GLU A 107 14.37 6.49 -24.75
C GLU A 107 14.88 5.04 -24.92
N ALA A 108 15.80 4.60 -24.06
CA ALA A 108 16.31 3.23 -24.10
C ALA A 108 15.23 2.22 -23.70
N LEU A 109 14.40 2.55 -22.71
CA LEU A 109 13.31 1.70 -22.24
C LEU A 109 12.21 1.57 -23.29
N GLU A 110 11.86 2.65 -24.00
CA GLU A 110 10.91 2.61 -25.12
C GLU A 110 11.38 1.66 -26.22
N VAL A 111 12.68 1.71 -26.58
CA VAL A 111 13.26 0.75 -27.52
C VAL A 111 13.18 -0.68 -26.98
N LEU A 112 13.46 -0.91 -25.69
CA LEU A 112 13.37 -2.24 -25.09
C LEU A 112 11.94 -2.78 -25.13
N TRP A 113 10.91 -1.96 -24.91
CA TRP A 113 9.52 -2.38 -25.06
C TRP A 113 9.18 -2.87 -26.48
N GLU A 114 9.84 -2.32 -27.50
CA GLU A 114 9.66 -2.75 -28.89
C GLU A 114 10.48 -4.00 -29.26
N THR A 115 11.60 -4.25 -28.57
CA THR A 115 12.57 -5.27 -28.98
C THR A 115 12.71 -6.46 -28.03
N GLU A 116 12.63 -6.23 -26.72
CA GLU A 116 12.96 -7.18 -25.64
C GLU A 116 12.04 -6.90 -24.42
N GLU A 117 10.76 -7.26 -24.52
CA GLU A 117 9.70 -6.97 -23.53
C GLU A 117 10.06 -7.42 -22.11
N GLU A 118 10.65 -8.61 -21.95
CA GLU A 118 11.08 -9.13 -20.64
C GLU A 118 12.15 -8.25 -19.99
N GLU A 119 13.09 -7.69 -20.77
CA GLU A 119 14.10 -6.76 -20.24
C GLU A 119 13.48 -5.43 -19.85
N ALA A 120 12.51 -4.94 -20.64
CA ALA A 120 11.78 -3.70 -20.34
C ALA A 120 10.97 -3.81 -19.04
N GLU A 121 10.31 -4.95 -18.80
CA GLU A 121 9.58 -5.21 -17.55
C GLU A 121 10.49 -5.24 -16.31
N GLN A 122 11.74 -5.69 -16.45
CA GLN A 122 12.69 -5.78 -15.34
C GLN A 122 13.47 -4.49 -15.07
N ALA A 123 13.60 -3.60 -16.06
CA ALA A 123 14.40 -2.38 -15.95
C ALA A 123 13.97 -1.46 -14.78
N PRO A 124 12.68 -1.24 -14.48
CA PRO A 124 12.26 -0.48 -13.29
C PRO A 124 12.72 -1.12 -11.97
N ASN A 125 12.73 -2.45 -11.87
CA ASN A 125 13.23 -3.13 -10.67
C ASN A 125 14.75 -2.92 -10.51
N GLY A 126 15.50 -3.00 -11.62
CA GLY A 126 16.93 -2.68 -11.63
C GLY A 126 17.21 -1.22 -11.23
N PHE A 127 16.39 -0.29 -11.71
CA PHE A 127 16.47 1.12 -11.34
C PHE A 127 16.26 1.32 -9.83
N MET A 128 15.20 0.73 -9.26
CA MET A 128 14.94 0.82 -7.82
C MET A 128 16.03 0.17 -6.98
N ALA A 129 16.57 -0.97 -7.42
CA ALA A 129 17.71 -1.62 -6.74
C ALA A 129 18.91 -0.67 -6.62
N VAL A 130 19.25 0.07 -7.69
CA VAL A 130 20.30 1.09 -7.65
C VAL A 130 20.01 2.16 -6.60
N LEU A 131 18.77 2.64 -6.49
CA LEU A 131 18.41 3.66 -5.49
C LEU A 131 18.59 3.15 -4.06
N THR A 132 18.24 1.89 -3.79
CA THR A 132 18.49 1.29 -2.47
C THR A 132 19.97 1.23 -2.14
N GLU A 133 20.83 0.96 -3.13
CA GLU A 133 22.28 1.00 -2.96
C GLU A 133 22.80 2.43 -2.74
N VAL A 134 22.26 3.41 -3.47
CA VAL A 134 22.60 4.83 -3.28
C VAL A 134 22.28 5.26 -1.85
N ILE A 135 21.10 4.94 -1.32
CA ILE A 135 20.75 5.24 0.08
C ILE A 135 21.78 4.65 1.06
N LYS A 136 22.17 3.39 0.87
CA LYS A 136 23.19 2.73 1.70
C LYS A 136 24.53 3.47 1.63
N GLU A 137 24.97 3.86 0.44
CA GLU A 137 26.23 4.60 0.26
C GLU A 137 26.18 6.05 0.77
N LEU A 138 25.01 6.67 0.82
CA LEU A 138 24.81 7.99 1.43
C LEU A 138 24.80 7.97 2.97
N THR A 139 24.74 6.79 3.60
CA THR A 139 24.67 6.65 5.07
C THR A 139 25.72 7.50 5.82
N PRO A 140 27.01 7.52 5.44
CA PRO A 140 28.01 8.36 6.11
C PRO A 140 27.70 9.85 5.99
N ALA A 141 27.12 10.29 4.87
CA ALA A 141 26.82 11.69 4.63
C ALA A 141 25.68 12.20 5.53
N PHE A 142 24.71 11.35 5.89
CA PHE A 142 23.62 11.70 6.81
C PHE A 142 24.12 12.13 8.19
N GLY A 143 25.34 11.76 8.60
CA GLY A 143 25.96 12.23 9.84
C GLY A 143 26.20 13.75 9.91
N GLN A 144 26.03 14.47 8.78
CA GLN A 144 26.08 15.93 8.73
C GLN A 144 24.73 16.59 9.09
N LEU A 145 23.66 15.80 9.13
CA LEU A 145 22.32 16.28 9.44
C LEU A 145 22.04 16.19 10.95
N HIS A 146 21.21 17.08 11.46
CA HIS A 146 20.69 17.00 12.83
C HIS A 146 19.45 16.10 12.82
N LEU A 147 19.72 14.80 12.94
CA LEU A 147 18.73 13.73 12.84
C LEU A 147 17.88 13.62 14.10
N THR A 148 16.62 13.20 13.94
CA THR A 148 15.83 12.67 15.04
C THR A 148 16.23 11.22 15.35
N ASP A 149 15.87 10.73 16.55
CA ASP A 149 16.15 9.35 16.97
C ASP A 149 15.46 8.29 16.07
N ASP A 150 14.37 8.68 15.41
CA ASP A 150 13.55 7.88 14.49
C ASP A 150 13.82 8.19 13.00
N PHE A 151 14.95 8.85 12.68
CA PHE A 151 15.32 9.15 11.29
C PHE A 151 15.37 7.88 10.42
N ILE A 152 14.79 7.97 9.22
CA ILE A 152 14.87 6.93 8.20
C ILE A 152 15.28 7.53 6.85
N ALA A 153 16.06 6.76 6.10
CA ALA A 153 16.40 7.06 4.72
C ALA A 153 16.00 5.89 3.82
N TYR A 154 15.26 6.15 2.74
CA TYR A 154 14.72 5.09 1.89
C TYR A 154 14.50 5.54 0.44
N ALA A 155 14.26 4.57 -0.44
CA ALA A 155 13.83 4.81 -1.81
C ALA A 155 12.34 4.46 -1.95
N VAL A 156 11.63 5.16 -2.83
CA VAL A 156 10.24 4.86 -3.18
C VAL A 156 10.07 4.91 -4.69
N ASP A 157 9.18 4.06 -5.20
CA ASP A 157 8.65 4.21 -6.56
C ASP A 157 7.33 4.98 -6.44
N HIS A 158 7.26 6.15 -7.04
CA HIS A 158 6.18 7.13 -6.91
C HIS A 158 4.82 6.55 -7.31
N ASP A 159 4.81 5.65 -8.28
CA ASP A 159 3.61 4.98 -8.78
C ASP A 159 3.37 3.61 -8.10
N GLY A 160 4.24 3.23 -7.16
CA GLY A 160 4.24 1.95 -6.46
C GLY A 160 3.71 1.99 -5.04
N ASP A 161 3.97 0.91 -4.30
CA ASP A 161 3.71 0.85 -2.86
C ASP A 161 4.83 1.58 -2.10
N ASP A 162 4.47 2.66 -1.41
CA ASP A 162 5.35 3.51 -0.59
C ASP A 162 6.24 2.72 0.39
N MET A 163 5.78 1.54 0.83
CA MET A 163 6.46 0.73 1.84
C MET A 163 7.34 -0.38 1.25
N LYS A 164 7.28 -0.64 -0.07
CA LYS A 164 7.91 -1.82 -0.70
C LYS A 164 9.42 -1.91 -0.45
N TYR A 165 10.13 -0.80 -0.59
CA TYR A 165 11.61 -0.74 -0.56
C TYR A 165 12.17 -0.27 0.79
N LEU A 166 11.30 0.10 1.73
CA LEU A 166 11.69 0.50 3.09
C LEU A 166 12.51 -0.57 3.82
N PRO A 167 12.11 -1.86 3.82
CA PRO A 167 12.89 -2.93 4.46
C PRO A 167 14.27 -3.17 3.85
N GLU A 168 14.50 -2.73 2.60
CA GLU A 168 15.80 -2.90 1.93
C GLU A 168 16.83 -1.82 2.32
N THR A 169 16.36 -0.70 2.87
CA THR A 169 17.15 0.50 3.16
C THR A 169 17.19 0.87 4.64
N VAL A 170 16.18 0.45 5.42
CA VAL A 170 16.04 0.80 6.83
C VAL A 170 16.19 -0.44 7.70
N ASP A 171 17.09 -0.36 8.69
CA ASP A 171 17.25 -1.43 9.69
C ASP A 171 15.94 -1.67 10.46
N PRO A 172 15.56 -2.93 10.75
CA PRO A 172 14.31 -3.23 11.45
C PRO A 172 14.14 -2.50 12.79
N ALA A 173 15.21 -2.29 13.56
CA ALA A 173 15.12 -1.56 14.83
C ALA A 173 14.85 -0.07 14.62
N GLN A 174 15.32 0.50 13.50
CA GLN A 174 15.03 1.88 13.14
C GLN A 174 13.61 2.01 12.58
N LEU A 175 13.14 1.02 11.81
CA LEU A 175 11.76 0.94 11.35
C LEU A 175 10.77 0.88 12.52
N ASP A 176 11.09 0.08 13.55
CA ASP A 176 10.31 -0.02 14.80
C ASP A 176 10.21 1.33 15.55
N LYS A 177 11.21 2.21 15.44
CA LYS A 177 11.17 3.54 16.05
C LYS A 177 10.32 4.51 15.22
N ALA A 178 10.46 4.47 13.89
CA ALA A 178 9.70 5.33 12.99
C ALA A 178 8.21 4.97 12.95
N PHE A 179 7.91 3.67 13.03
CA PHE A 179 6.57 3.11 12.91
C PHE A 179 6.28 2.08 14.02
N PRO A 180 6.26 2.50 15.30
CA PRO A 180 6.06 1.60 16.44
C PRO A 180 4.73 0.83 16.36
N GLU A 181 3.75 1.39 15.66
CA GLU A 181 2.45 0.79 15.47
C GLU A 181 2.46 -0.45 14.55
N LEU A 182 3.44 -0.57 13.64
CA LEU A 182 3.62 -1.78 12.83
C LEU A 182 3.96 -2.98 13.72
N LYS A 183 4.91 -2.82 14.63
CA LYS A 183 5.29 -3.86 15.60
C LYS A 183 4.13 -4.20 16.54
N ALA A 184 3.42 -3.18 17.02
CA ALA A 184 2.27 -3.37 17.88
C ALA A 184 1.16 -4.15 17.17
N TYR A 185 0.95 -3.90 15.87
CA TYR A 185 0.04 -4.68 15.04
C TYR A 185 0.47 -6.14 14.90
N GLU A 186 1.75 -6.44 14.70
CA GLU A 186 2.22 -7.83 14.62
C GLU A 186 1.98 -8.58 15.95
N VAL A 187 2.18 -7.92 17.08
CA VAL A 187 1.85 -8.48 18.40
C VAL A 187 0.33 -8.69 18.54
N TYR A 188 -0.48 -7.76 18.06
CA TYR A 188 -1.93 -7.87 18.05
C TYR A 188 -2.40 -9.05 17.18
N LYS A 189 -1.87 -9.17 15.96
CA LYS A 189 -2.14 -10.29 15.04
C LYS A 189 -1.72 -11.63 15.64
N ALA A 190 -0.54 -11.72 16.25
CA ALA A 190 -0.07 -12.95 16.87
C ALA A 190 -1.04 -13.46 17.96
N LYS A 191 -1.69 -12.57 18.72
CA LYS A 191 -2.74 -12.93 19.67
C LYS A 191 -4.02 -13.41 19.00
N LEU A 192 -4.38 -12.86 17.85
CA LEU A 192 -5.54 -13.35 17.07
C LEU A 192 -5.24 -14.73 16.46
N CYS A 193 -4.01 -14.96 16.00
CA CYS A 193 -3.57 -16.23 15.43
C CYS A 193 -3.63 -17.42 16.41
N THR A 194 -3.75 -17.19 17.72
CA THR A 194 -3.95 -18.28 18.69
C THR A 194 -5.38 -18.83 18.71
N ARG A 195 -6.33 -18.14 18.07
CA ARG A 195 -7.73 -18.58 17.92
C ARG A 195 -7.86 -19.64 16.82
N LEU A 196 -8.96 -20.39 16.81
CA LEU A 196 -9.24 -21.31 15.70
C LEU A 196 -9.43 -20.52 14.39
N PRO A 197 -9.04 -21.06 13.22
CA PRO A 197 -9.17 -20.35 11.95
C PRO A 197 -10.57 -19.78 11.67
N VAL A 198 -11.62 -20.50 12.07
CA VAL A 198 -13.01 -20.04 11.94
C VAL A 198 -13.30 -18.81 12.80
N GLU A 199 -12.81 -18.77 14.04
CA GLU A 199 -12.97 -17.63 14.94
C GLU A 199 -12.18 -16.41 14.45
N GLN A 200 -11.04 -16.64 13.80
CA GLN A 200 -10.28 -15.57 13.13
C GLN A 200 -11.06 -15.01 11.95
N ALA A 201 -11.63 -15.88 11.11
CA ALA A 201 -12.45 -15.45 9.97
C ALA A 201 -13.71 -14.69 10.41
N GLU A 202 -14.37 -15.11 11.50
CA GLU A 202 -15.51 -14.38 12.07
C GLU A 202 -15.11 -12.99 12.54
N PHE A 203 -14.00 -12.91 13.28
CA PHE A 203 -13.44 -11.64 13.75
C PHE A 203 -13.12 -10.69 12.59
N TRP A 204 -12.37 -11.15 11.59
CA TRP A 204 -11.98 -10.30 10.46
C TRP A 204 -13.16 -9.93 9.58
N CYS A 205 -14.14 -10.82 9.38
CA CYS A 205 -15.34 -10.52 8.59
C CYS A 205 -16.22 -9.49 9.28
N GLN A 206 -16.41 -9.60 10.61
CA GLN A 206 -17.13 -8.58 11.37
C GLN A 206 -16.39 -7.26 11.34
N THR A 207 -15.08 -7.26 11.57
CA THR A 207 -14.26 -6.03 11.59
C THR A 207 -14.24 -5.34 10.22
N PHE A 208 -14.12 -6.12 9.13
CA PHE A 208 -14.25 -5.62 7.76
C PHE A 208 -15.62 -4.99 7.52
N THR A 209 -16.68 -5.64 7.97
CA THR A 209 -18.05 -5.11 7.91
C THR A 209 -18.15 -3.80 8.67
N ASP A 210 -17.70 -3.75 9.92
CA ASP A 210 -17.76 -2.55 10.75
C ASP A 210 -17.06 -1.35 10.07
N PHE A 211 -15.89 -1.56 9.44
CA PHE A 211 -15.25 -0.52 8.63
C PHE A 211 -16.12 -0.06 7.45
N VAL A 212 -16.67 -1.01 6.68
CA VAL A 212 -17.53 -0.73 5.52
C VAL A 212 -18.80 0.02 5.92
N GLU A 213 -19.32 -0.27 7.10
CA GLU A 213 -20.54 0.35 7.63
C GLU A 213 -20.28 1.65 8.39
N GLY A 214 -19.01 1.98 8.69
CA GLY A 214 -18.66 3.12 9.52
C GLY A 214 -19.01 2.92 10.99
N HIS A 215 -19.12 1.68 11.45
CA HIS A 215 -19.34 1.33 12.84
C HIS A 215 -18.01 1.33 13.61
N GLU A 216 -17.93 2.13 14.67
CA GLU A 216 -16.76 2.23 15.54
C GLU A 216 -16.77 1.11 16.60
N SER A 217 -16.57 -0.14 16.17
CA SER A 217 -16.39 -1.26 17.10
C SER A 217 -15.03 -1.21 17.79
N GLU A 218 -14.87 -1.95 18.89
CA GLU A 218 -13.58 -2.06 19.60
C GLU A 218 -12.46 -2.51 18.66
N ALA A 219 -12.74 -3.44 17.74
CA ALA A 219 -11.77 -3.91 16.76
C ALA A 219 -11.36 -2.82 15.76
N VAL A 220 -12.32 -2.03 15.25
CA VAL A 220 -12.06 -0.91 14.33
C VAL A 220 -11.21 0.17 15.01
N VAL A 221 -11.57 0.56 16.24
CA VAL A 221 -10.81 1.55 17.02
C VAL A 221 -9.39 1.06 17.26
N GLU A 222 -9.23 -0.20 17.63
CA GLU A 222 -7.92 -0.81 17.90
C GLU A 222 -7.06 -0.90 16.63
N LEU A 223 -7.63 -1.30 15.49
CA LEU A 223 -6.91 -1.32 14.21
C LEU A 223 -6.48 0.07 13.73
N ARG A 224 -7.30 1.10 13.92
CA ARG A 224 -6.91 2.48 13.57
C ARG A 224 -5.74 2.99 14.41
N ARG A 225 -5.61 2.57 15.67
CA ARG A 225 -4.40 2.86 16.47
C ARG A 225 -3.13 2.29 15.85
N TYR A 226 -3.27 1.21 15.09
CA TYR A 226 -2.21 0.60 14.31
C TYR A 226 -2.11 1.13 12.88
N SER A 227 -2.87 2.19 12.55
CA SER A 227 -3.00 2.73 11.20
C SER A 227 -3.45 1.69 10.18
N ARG A 228 -4.34 0.79 10.59
CA ARG A 228 -4.96 -0.27 9.78
C ARG A 228 -6.42 0.05 9.48
N TYR A 229 -6.88 -0.38 8.31
CA TYR A 229 -8.20 -0.07 7.76
C TYR A 229 -8.86 -1.32 7.15
N SER A 230 -9.96 -1.12 6.40
CA SER A 230 -10.74 -2.21 5.80
C SER A 230 -9.94 -3.13 4.88
N PHE A 231 -8.98 -2.59 4.12
CA PHE A 231 -8.14 -3.41 3.24
C PHE A 231 -7.26 -4.39 4.01
N ASP A 232 -6.77 -4.03 5.21
CA ASP A 232 -6.00 -4.95 6.06
C ASP A 232 -6.87 -6.11 6.54
N ALA A 233 -8.10 -5.82 6.97
CA ALA A 233 -9.05 -6.88 7.37
C ALA A 233 -9.42 -7.79 6.20
N LYS A 234 -9.57 -7.21 4.99
CA LYS A 234 -9.78 -7.97 3.75
C LYS A 234 -8.60 -8.88 3.43
N GLU A 235 -7.36 -8.38 3.51
CA GLU A 235 -6.18 -9.19 3.26
C GLU A 235 -6.09 -10.39 4.22
N GLU A 236 -6.41 -10.20 5.50
CA GLU A 236 -6.42 -11.30 6.46
C GLU A 236 -7.50 -12.35 6.15
N LEU A 237 -8.68 -11.93 5.66
CA LEU A 237 -9.71 -12.85 5.17
C LEU A 237 -9.25 -13.67 3.96
N VAL A 238 -8.56 -13.02 3.01
CA VAL A 238 -8.00 -13.68 1.83
C VAL A 238 -6.90 -14.67 2.23
N LYS A 239 -6.01 -14.30 3.16
CA LYS A 239 -4.96 -15.18 3.70
C LYS A 239 -5.53 -16.43 4.38
N LEU A 240 -6.66 -16.30 5.09
CA LEU A 240 -7.37 -17.43 5.70
C LEU A 240 -8.05 -18.33 4.64
N GLY A 241 -8.29 -17.83 3.44
CA GLY A 241 -8.74 -18.60 2.29
C GLY A 241 -10.15 -19.18 2.45
N GLU A 242 -10.30 -20.45 2.06
CA GLU A 242 -11.59 -21.15 2.01
C GLU A 242 -12.35 -21.13 3.37
N VAL A 243 -11.63 -21.08 4.49
CA VAL A 243 -12.23 -20.98 5.84
C VAL A 243 -13.09 -19.72 6.01
N SER A 244 -12.76 -18.63 5.31
CA SER A 244 -13.50 -17.37 5.39
C SER A 244 -14.82 -17.38 4.60
N VAL A 245 -14.94 -18.26 3.61
CA VAL A 245 -16.01 -18.21 2.61
C VAL A 245 -17.41 -18.46 3.18
N PRO A 246 -17.64 -19.45 4.06
CA PRO A 246 -18.97 -19.66 4.66
C PRO A 246 -19.50 -18.44 5.40
N ILE A 247 -18.60 -17.69 6.06
CA ILE A 247 -18.92 -16.49 6.83
C ILE A 247 -19.19 -15.34 5.86
N LEU A 248 -18.31 -15.12 4.87
CA LEU A 248 -18.49 -14.11 3.83
C LEU A 248 -19.81 -14.27 3.06
N VAL A 249 -20.18 -15.50 2.69
CA VAL A 249 -21.47 -15.80 2.03
C VAL A 249 -22.65 -15.45 2.95
N THR A 250 -22.53 -15.69 4.26
CA THR A 250 -23.58 -15.33 5.22
C THR A 250 -23.75 -13.80 5.31
N PHE A 251 -22.66 -13.04 5.33
CA PHE A 251 -22.73 -11.57 5.30
C PHE A 251 -23.27 -11.04 3.97
N LEU A 252 -22.89 -11.66 2.84
CA LEU A 252 -23.45 -11.36 1.52
C LEU A 252 -24.98 -11.57 1.49
N GLU A 253 -25.46 -12.70 1.98
CA GLU A 253 -26.89 -13.00 2.08
C GLU A 253 -27.64 -11.96 2.94
N ARG A 254 -27.02 -11.48 4.04
CA ARG A 254 -27.59 -10.39 4.86
C ARG A 254 -27.65 -9.07 4.09
N ALA A 255 -26.56 -8.69 3.41
CA ALA A 255 -26.48 -7.46 2.63
C ALA A 255 -27.53 -7.43 1.51
N LEU A 256 -27.74 -8.58 0.86
CA LEU A 256 -28.77 -8.78 -0.17
C LEU A 256 -30.18 -9.01 0.38
N ARG A 257 -30.37 -8.98 1.71
CA ARG A 257 -31.67 -9.22 2.39
C ARG A 257 -32.28 -10.59 2.09
N HIS A 258 -31.44 -11.58 1.81
CA HIS A 258 -31.83 -12.97 1.57
C HIS A 258 -32.01 -13.76 2.89
N LEU A 259 -31.50 -13.24 4.01
CA LEU A 259 -31.81 -13.72 5.36
C LEU A 259 -32.83 -12.78 6.04
N PRO A 260 -33.81 -13.32 6.79
CA PRO A 260 -34.75 -12.48 7.55
C PRO A 260 -33.98 -11.74 8.66
N VAL A 261 -33.89 -10.42 8.56
CA VAL A 261 -33.18 -9.60 9.55
C VAL A 261 -34.16 -9.15 10.63
N SER A 262 -33.93 -9.57 11.88
CA SER A 262 -34.32 -8.72 13.00
C SER A 262 -33.32 -7.57 13.04
N THR A 263 -33.82 -6.34 12.88
CA THR A 263 -33.13 -5.03 12.82
C THR A 263 -32.74 -4.52 11.43
N ASP A 264 -33.05 -3.25 11.19
CA ASP A 264 -32.82 -2.48 9.96
C ASP A 264 -31.46 -2.71 9.28
N GLY A 265 -31.43 -2.66 7.93
CA GLY A 265 -30.23 -2.13 7.24
C GLY A 265 -29.45 -3.01 6.26
N GLY A 266 -30.04 -3.93 5.51
CA GLY A 266 -29.34 -4.48 4.34
C GLY A 266 -29.16 -3.39 3.26
N ASP A 267 -27.93 -3.01 2.92
CA ASP A 267 -27.60 -2.11 1.79
C ASP A 267 -26.97 -2.95 0.66
N PRO A 268 -27.70 -3.24 -0.42
CA PRO A 268 -27.18 -3.98 -1.58
C PRO A 268 -25.91 -3.36 -2.17
N ARG A 269 -25.70 -2.04 -2.03
CA ARG A 269 -24.48 -1.37 -2.49
C ARG A 269 -23.21 -1.88 -1.77
N LYS A 270 -23.37 -2.59 -0.65
CA LYS A 270 -22.27 -3.20 0.11
C LYS A 270 -22.01 -4.66 -0.28
N ALA A 271 -22.86 -5.29 -1.10
CA ALA A 271 -22.71 -6.68 -1.53
C ALA A 271 -21.36 -6.93 -2.22
N TRP A 272 -20.91 -5.96 -3.04
CA TRP A 272 -19.62 -5.99 -3.70
C TRP A 272 -18.44 -6.18 -2.74
N ASN A 273 -18.50 -5.63 -1.53
CA ASN A 273 -17.41 -5.76 -0.57
C ASN A 273 -17.14 -7.24 -0.26
N TYR A 274 -18.20 -8.02 0.01
CA TYR A 274 -18.08 -9.45 0.28
C TYR A 274 -17.78 -10.25 -1.00
N GLN A 275 -18.45 -9.94 -2.11
CA GLN A 275 -18.19 -10.59 -3.40
C GLN A 275 -16.73 -10.44 -3.83
N SER A 276 -16.12 -9.27 -3.64
CA SER A 276 -14.72 -9.02 -4.01
C SER A 276 -13.74 -9.85 -3.18
N VAL A 277 -13.99 -10.06 -1.89
CA VAL A 277 -13.15 -10.94 -1.06
C VAL A 277 -13.30 -12.41 -1.50
N ILE A 278 -14.53 -12.87 -1.74
CA ILE A 278 -14.76 -14.26 -2.22
C ILE A 278 -14.12 -14.46 -3.60
N LEU A 279 -14.21 -13.47 -4.48
CA LEU A 279 -13.59 -13.47 -5.80
C LEU A 279 -12.06 -13.62 -5.71
N GLU A 280 -11.41 -12.93 -4.79
CA GLU A 280 -9.95 -13.03 -4.57
C GLU A 280 -9.55 -14.36 -3.92
N ILE A 281 -10.38 -14.93 -3.05
CA ILE A 281 -10.14 -16.27 -2.49
C ILE A 281 -10.24 -17.35 -3.58
N ALA A 282 -11.19 -17.19 -4.52
CA ALA A 282 -11.40 -18.05 -5.70
C ALA A 282 -11.52 -19.56 -5.38
N LYS A 283 -11.98 -19.90 -4.17
CA LYS A 283 -12.16 -21.28 -3.69
C LYS A 283 -13.36 -21.33 -2.77
N ALA A 284 -14.15 -22.40 -2.82
CA ALA A 284 -15.29 -22.61 -1.92
C ALA A 284 -15.67 -24.09 -1.89
N GLY A 285 -16.24 -24.54 -0.77
CA GLY A 285 -16.88 -25.84 -0.66
C GLY A 285 -18.19 -25.91 -1.44
N GLU A 286 -18.66 -27.13 -1.76
CA GLU A 286 -19.90 -27.34 -2.50
C GLU A 286 -21.14 -26.71 -1.81
N SER A 287 -21.17 -26.65 -0.48
CA SER A 287 -22.29 -26.02 0.23
C SER A 287 -22.37 -24.52 -0.08
N GLU A 288 -21.23 -23.83 -0.04
CA GLU A 288 -21.09 -22.40 -0.36
C GLU A 288 -21.33 -22.12 -1.84
N ILE A 289 -20.85 -22.99 -2.74
CA ILE A 289 -21.17 -22.90 -4.18
C ILE A 289 -22.68 -22.96 -4.39
N ASN A 290 -23.37 -23.93 -3.77
CA ASN A 290 -24.82 -24.04 -3.89
C ASN A 290 -25.57 -22.81 -3.34
N ARG A 291 -25.08 -22.21 -2.24
CA ARG A 291 -25.63 -20.95 -1.69
C ARG A 291 -25.43 -19.79 -2.67
N LEU A 292 -24.23 -19.62 -3.23
CA LEU A 292 -23.92 -18.61 -4.24
C LEU A 292 -24.75 -18.80 -5.51
N GLN A 293 -24.98 -20.04 -5.95
CA GLN A 293 -25.88 -20.33 -7.08
C GLN A 293 -27.33 -19.92 -6.77
N ALA A 294 -27.82 -20.16 -5.56
CA ALA A 294 -29.16 -19.74 -5.15
C ALA A 294 -29.29 -18.21 -5.12
N ILE A 295 -28.26 -17.51 -4.63
CA ILE A 295 -28.17 -16.04 -4.68
C ILE A 295 -28.24 -15.57 -6.14
N TYR A 296 -27.40 -16.13 -7.02
CA TYR A 296 -27.36 -15.76 -8.44
C TYR A 296 -28.70 -16.02 -9.14
N ALA A 297 -29.32 -17.19 -8.93
CA ALA A 297 -30.60 -17.55 -9.55
C ALA A 297 -31.70 -16.57 -9.18
N ARG A 298 -31.73 -16.14 -7.90
CA ARG A 298 -32.68 -15.14 -7.41
C ARG A 298 -32.42 -13.76 -8.02
N GLN A 299 -31.18 -13.28 -7.94
CA GLN A 299 -30.77 -12.00 -8.51
C GLN A 299 -31.04 -11.93 -10.02
N LYS A 300 -30.76 -13.00 -10.77
CA LYS A 300 -31.05 -13.09 -12.20
C LYS A 300 -32.54 -13.02 -12.51
N SER A 301 -33.40 -13.57 -11.65
CA SER A 301 -34.85 -13.53 -11.83
C SER A 301 -35.45 -12.17 -11.50
N GLU A 302 -34.92 -11.49 -10.48
CA GLU A 302 -35.46 -10.22 -9.99
C GLU A 302 -34.83 -9.01 -10.71
N TYR A 303 -33.52 -9.08 -10.96
CA TYR A 303 -32.67 -7.97 -11.41
C TYR A 303 -31.52 -8.43 -12.36
N PRO A 304 -31.82 -8.96 -13.57
CA PRO A 304 -30.83 -9.60 -14.44
C PRO A 304 -29.70 -8.68 -14.91
N GLU A 305 -29.98 -7.38 -15.07
CA GLU A 305 -29.02 -6.40 -15.58
C GLU A 305 -28.19 -5.70 -14.49
N GLU A 306 -28.50 -5.94 -13.21
CA GLU A 306 -27.80 -5.31 -12.10
C GLU A 306 -26.37 -5.81 -11.97
N GLN A 307 -25.49 -4.89 -11.56
CA GLN A 307 -24.07 -5.17 -11.40
C GLN A 307 -23.82 -6.28 -10.37
N ASP A 308 -24.62 -6.36 -9.31
CA ASP A 308 -24.49 -7.40 -8.29
C ASP A 308 -24.76 -8.80 -8.85
N THR A 309 -25.69 -8.94 -9.79
CA THR A 309 -25.95 -10.20 -10.51
C THR A 309 -24.74 -10.63 -11.32
N LYS A 310 -24.12 -9.68 -12.05
CA LYS A 310 -22.89 -9.91 -12.81
C LYS A 310 -21.72 -10.26 -11.89
N ASN A 311 -21.60 -9.60 -10.75
CA ASN A 311 -20.56 -9.86 -9.76
C ASN A 311 -20.70 -11.26 -9.13
N THR A 312 -21.90 -11.72 -8.79
CA THR A 312 -22.10 -13.09 -8.28
C THR A 312 -21.73 -14.13 -9.32
N LEU A 313 -22.04 -13.90 -10.61
CA LEU A 313 -21.58 -14.79 -11.68
C LEU A 313 -20.06 -14.82 -11.79
N ARG A 314 -19.38 -13.66 -11.71
CA ARG A 314 -17.91 -13.59 -11.70
C ARG A 314 -17.30 -14.35 -10.54
N VAL A 315 -17.90 -14.27 -9.36
CA VAL A 315 -17.48 -15.06 -8.19
C VAL A 315 -17.60 -16.56 -8.46
N LEU A 316 -18.75 -17.01 -8.98
CA LEU A 316 -18.96 -18.42 -9.33
C LEU A 316 -17.97 -18.89 -10.40
N HIS A 317 -17.73 -18.08 -11.44
CA HIS A 317 -16.74 -18.36 -12.49
C HIS A 317 -15.32 -18.49 -11.94
N ALA A 318 -14.91 -17.58 -11.05
CA ALA A 318 -13.59 -17.63 -10.44
C ALA A 318 -13.38 -18.88 -9.57
N ILE A 319 -14.43 -19.36 -8.90
CA ILE A 319 -14.39 -20.58 -8.10
C ILE A 319 -14.33 -21.84 -9.00
N ASP A 320 -15.17 -21.90 -10.04
CA ASP A 320 -15.24 -23.03 -10.98
C ASP A 320 -15.68 -22.58 -12.37
N SER A 321 -14.70 -22.22 -13.20
CA SER A 321 -14.93 -21.73 -14.56
C SER A 321 -15.49 -22.78 -15.52
N LYS A 322 -15.36 -24.07 -15.19
CA LYS A 322 -15.92 -25.16 -16.01
C LYS A 322 -17.41 -25.31 -15.78
N ARG A 323 -17.86 -25.18 -14.52
CA ARG A 323 -19.27 -25.25 -14.14
C ARG A 323 -20.02 -23.94 -14.43
N PHE A 324 -19.33 -22.81 -14.38
CA PHE A 324 -19.90 -21.47 -14.53
C PHE A 324 -19.12 -20.63 -15.56
N PRO A 325 -19.33 -20.83 -16.87
CA PRO A 325 -18.69 -20.02 -17.90
C PRO A 325 -19.19 -18.55 -17.89
N GLU A 326 -18.36 -17.61 -18.38
CA GLU A 326 -18.67 -16.17 -18.47
C GLU A 326 -19.87 -15.82 -19.36
#